data_AF-A0AAX1BJY1-F1
#
_entry.id   AF-A0AAX1BJY1-F1
#
_cell.length_a   1.000
_cell.length_b   1.000
_cell.length_c   1.000
_cell.angle_alpha   90.00
_cell.angle_beta   90.00
_cell.angle_gamma   90.00
#
_symmetry.space_group_name_H-M   'P 1'
#
loop_
_entity.id
_entity.type
_entity.pdbx_description
1 polymer ?
#
loop_
_entity_poly.entity_id
_entity_poly.type
_entity_poly.pdbx_seq_one_letter_code
_entity_poly.pdbx_strand_id
1 'polypeptide(L)'
;ALMTPQMLLTLGFSGVLAALIACWIKIKPATSRLRSVLFRGANILVSVLLILLVAALFYKDYASLFRNNNELVKSLSPSNSIVASWSWYSHQRLANLPLVRIGEDAHRNPLMQNEKRKNLTILIVGETSRAENFSLNGYPRETNPRLAKDNVVYFPNTASC
;
A
#
# COMPACT_ATOMS: atom_id res chain seq x y z
N ALA A 1 -16.82 14.57 -4.10
CA ALA A 1 -16.09 15.01 -2.88
C ALA A 1 -15.44 13.78 -2.25
N LEU A 2 -14.10 13.76 -2.14
CA LEU A 2 -13.35 12.60 -1.63
C LEU A 2 -13.53 12.38 -0.12
N MET A 3 -13.96 13.40 0.64
CA MET A 3 -14.29 13.27 2.05
C MET A 3 -15.80 13.25 2.23
N THR A 4 -16.33 12.15 2.77
CA THR A 4 -17.75 12.04 3.10
C THR A 4 -17.99 12.43 4.56
N PRO A 5 -19.17 12.97 4.91
CA PRO A 5 -19.52 13.27 6.30
C PRO A 5 -19.45 12.03 7.21
N GLN A 6 -19.79 10.85 6.69
CA GLN A 6 -19.70 9.58 7.41
C GLN A 6 -18.25 9.23 7.79
N MET A 7 -17.29 9.47 6.89
CA MET A 7 -15.87 9.26 7.18
C MET A 7 -15.38 10.21 8.29
N LEU A 8 -15.82 11.47 8.27
CA LEU A 8 -15.46 12.44 9.30
C LEU A 8 -16.02 12.06 10.67
N LEU A 9 -17.29 11.62 10.72
CA LEU A 9 -17.91 11.17 11.97
C LEU A 9 -17.23 9.92 12.53
N THR A 10 -16.99 8.91 11.69
CA THR A 10 -16.33 7.68 12.13
C THR A 10 -14.94 7.96 12.67
N LEU A 11 -14.11 8.72 11.95
CA LEU A 11 -12.76 9.09 12.41
C LEU A 11 -12.79 9.95 13.68
N GLY A 12 -13.77 10.85 13.81
CA GLY A 12 -13.97 11.65 15.02
C GLY A 12 -14.32 10.81 16.24
N PHE A 13 -15.27 9.88 16.13
CA PHE A 13 -15.70 9.05 17.25
C PHE A 13 -14.72 7.92 17.58
N SER A 14 -14.19 7.20 16.59
CA SER A 14 -13.31 6.06 16.86
C SER A 14 -11.87 6.47 17.15
N GLY A 15 -11.42 7.59 16.59
CA GLY A 15 -10.05 8.09 16.74
C GLY A 15 -9.96 9.18 17.81
N VAL A 16 -10.52 10.35 17.51
CA VAL A 16 -10.33 11.56 18.33
C VAL A 16 -10.95 11.40 19.72
N LEU A 17 -12.21 10.96 19.80
CA LEU A 17 -12.89 10.78 21.08
C LEU A 17 -12.19 9.71 21.94
N ALA A 18 -11.82 8.57 21.35
CA ALA A 18 -11.09 7.52 22.06
C ALA A 18 -9.74 8.02 22.62
N ALA A 19 -9.01 8.83 21.84
CA ALA A 19 -7.76 9.45 22.29
C ALA A 19 -7.98 10.47 23.41
N LEU A 20 -9.03 11.30 23.32
CA LEU A 20 -9.37 12.26 24.37
C LEU A 20 -9.74 11.55 25.68
N ILE A 21 -10.54 10.48 25.61
CA ILE A 21 -10.87 9.65 26.78
C ILE A 21 -9.59 9.06 27.38
N ALA A 22 -8.70 8.50 26.56
CA ALA A 22 -7.43 7.95 27.03
C ALA A 22 -6.56 9.00 27.74
N CYS A 23 -6.49 10.23 27.20
CA CYS A 23 -5.76 11.35 27.81
C CYS A 23 -6.40 11.85 29.11
N TRP A 24 -7.72 11.74 29.25
CA TRP A 24 -8.43 12.15 30.48
C TRP A 24 -8.26 11.18 31.66
N ILE A 25 -7.87 9.93 31.39
CA ILE A 25 -7.65 8.94 32.45
C ILE A 25 -6.39 9.31 33.23
N LYS A 26 -6.57 9.76 34.47
CA LYS A 26 -5.48 10.04 35.41
C LYS A 26 -4.87 8.72 35.90
N ILE A 27 -3.71 8.36 35.36
CA ILE A 27 -2.96 7.17 35.76
C ILE A 27 -2.35 7.41 37.14
N LYS A 28 -2.73 6.60 38.13
CA LYS A 28 -2.13 6.65 39.48
C LYS A 28 -0.70 6.11 39.43
N PRO A 29 0.31 6.85 39.94
CA PRO A 29 1.68 6.36 39.97
C PRO A 29 1.79 5.18 40.95
N ALA A 30 2.46 4.11 40.53
CA ALA A 30 2.71 2.96 41.39
C ALA A 30 3.71 3.32 42.50
N THR A 31 3.44 2.86 43.73
CA THR A 31 4.24 3.14 44.93
C THR A 31 5.69 2.63 44.85
N SER A 32 5.95 1.58 44.06
CA SER A 32 7.30 1.07 43.78
C SER A 32 7.51 0.85 42.29
N ARG A 33 8.52 1.52 41.71
CA ARG A 33 8.85 1.41 40.28
C ARG A 33 9.23 -0.02 39.88
N LEU A 34 10.01 -0.73 40.71
CA LEU A 34 10.44 -2.10 40.44
C LEU A 34 9.27 -3.09 40.43
N ARG A 35 8.40 -3.04 41.45
CA ARG A 35 7.20 -3.89 41.48
C ARG A 35 6.28 -3.62 40.29
N SER A 36 6.09 -2.34 39.93
CA SER A 36 5.28 -1.95 38.77
C SER A 36 5.80 -2.52 37.45
N VAL A 37 7.11 -2.44 37.21
CA VAL A 37 7.74 -3.01 36.00
C VAL A 37 7.61 -4.53 35.98
N LEU A 38 7.84 -5.20 37.11
CA LEU A 38 7.67 -6.66 37.23
C LEU A 38 6.23 -7.09 36.94
N PHE A 39 5.23 -6.44 37.56
CA PHE A 39 3.82 -6.76 37.30
C PHE A 39 3.41 -6.51 35.85
N ARG A 40 3.88 -5.43 35.23
CA ARG A 40 3.61 -5.16 33.80
C ARG A 40 4.27 -6.20 32.90
N GLY A 41 5.54 -6.54 33.17
CA GLY A 41 6.26 -7.57 32.44
C GLY A 41 5.59 -8.94 32.53
N ALA A 42 5.16 -9.33 33.74
CA ALA A 42 4.43 -10.57 33.96
C ALA A 42 3.10 -10.60 33.20
N ASN A 43 2.31 -9.51 33.21
CA ASN A 43 1.07 -9.44 32.44
C ASN A 43 1.30 -9.55 30.93
N ILE A 44 2.33 -8.90 30.40
CA ILE A 44 2.70 -9.01 28.99
C ILE A 44 3.08 -10.45 28.65
N LEU A 45 3.91 -11.08 29.49
CA LEU A 45 4.35 -12.46 29.30
C LEU A 45 3.17 -13.45 29.30
N VAL A 46 2.26 -13.33 30.28
CA VAL A 46 1.04 -14.16 30.35
C VAL A 46 0.18 -13.97 29.09
N SER A 47 0.02 -12.73 28.64
CA SER A 47 -0.75 -12.43 27.41
C SER A 47 -0.13 -13.08 26.18
N VAL A 48 1.20 -13.01 26.03
CA VAL A 48 1.93 -13.64 24.93
C VAL A 48 1.80 -15.17 24.99
N LEU A 49 1.95 -15.77 26.17
CA LEU A 49 1.80 -17.22 26.34
C LEU A 49 0.39 -17.69 25.96
N LEU A 50 -0.66 -16.95 26.35
CA LEU A 50 -2.04 -17.28 25.99
C LEU A 50 -2.25 -17.21 24.47
N ILE A 51 -1.72 -16.18 23.81
CA ILE A 51 -1.81 -16.05 22.35
C ILE A 51 -1.09 -17.22 21.67
N LEU A 52 0.12 -17.57 22.12
CA LEU A 52 0.89 -18.69 21.56
C LEU A 52 0.20 -20.03 21.80
N LEU A 53 -0.44 -20.22 22.95
CA LEU A 53 -1.21 -21.42 23.26
C LEU A 53 -2.37 -21.59 22.27
N VAL A 54 -3.16 -20.54 22.06
CA VAL A 54 -4.27 -20.57 21.09
C VAL A 54 -3.74 -20.79 19.67
N ALA A 55 -2.67 -20.10 19.28
CA ALA A 55 -2.05 -20.25 17.97
C ALA A 55 -1.52 -21.68 17.74
N ALA A 56 -0.98 -22.33 18.78
CA ALA A 56 -0.52 -23.72 18.71
C ALA A 56 -1.68 -24.72 18.55
N LEU A 57 -2.79 -24.51 19.27
CA LEU A 57 -3.98 -25.36 19.17
C LEU A 57 -4.60 -25.33 17.76
N PHE A 58 -4.58 -24.16 17.10
CA PHE A 58 -5.12 -23.96 15.74
C PHE A 58 -4.02 -23.77 14.68
N TYR A 59 -2.84 -24.37 14.89
CA TYR A 59 -1.66 -24.13 14.04
C TYR A 59 -1.92 -24.36 12.55
N LYS A 60 -2.63 -25.43 12.18
CA LYS A 60 -2.89 -25.77 10.76
C LYS A 60 -3.75 -24.71 10.07
N ASP A 61 -4.77 -24.21 10.75
CA ASP A 61 -5.68 -23.21 10.21
C ASP A 61 -4.95 -21.87 10.04
N TYR A 62 -4.22 -21.45 11.08
CA TYR A 62 -3.42 -20.23 11.00
C TYR A 62 -2.32 -20.30 9.93
N ALA A 63 -1.59 -21.42 9.84
CA ALA A 63 -0.53 -21.59 8.84
C ALA A 63 -1.07 -21.51 7.40
N SER A 64 -2.22 -22.14 7.12
CA SER A 64 -2.86 -22.08 5.80
C SER A 64 -3.37 -20.67 5.48
N LEU A 65 -4.01 -20.01 6.44
CA LEU A 65 -4.53 -18.66 6.26
C LEU A 65 -3.43 -17.65 5.98
N PHE A 66 -2.36 -17.65 6.79
CA PHE A 66 -1.25 -16.71 6.60
C PHE A 66 -0.49 -16.96 5.31
N ARG A 67 -0.24 -18.22 4.93
CA ARG A 67 0.46 -18.55 3.68
C ARG A 67 -0.30 -18.08 2.43
N ASN A 68 -1.63 -18.26 2.42
CA ASN A 68 -2.45 -17.93 1.26
C ASN A 68 -2.91 -16.46 1.24
N ASN A 69 -3.02 -15.82 2.42
CA ASN A 69 -3.58 -14.47 2.55
C ASN A 69 -2.65 -13.54 3.35
N ASN A 70 -1.40 -13.40 2.89
CA ASN A 70 -0.42 -12.50 3.51
C ASN A 70 -0.89 -11.04 3.58
N GLU A 71 -1.86 -10.64 2.75
CA GLU A 71 -2.45 -9.30 2.77
C GLU A 71 -3.27 -9.02 4.05
N LEU A 72 -3.87 -10.05 4.66
CA LEU A 72 -4.64 -9.90 5.89
C LEU A 72 -3.76 -9.38 7.03
N VAL A 73 -2.51 -9.86 7.11
CA VAL A 73 -1.55 -9.39 8.12
C VAL A 73 -1.29 -7.88 7.96
N LYS A 74 -1.26 -7.38 6.71
CA LYS A 74 -1.04 -5.96 6.40
C LYS A 74 -2.28 -5.08 6.68
N SER A 75 -3.45 -5.68 6.87
CA SER A 75 -4.68 -4.95 7.24
C SER A 75 -4.80 -4.66 8.74
N LEU A 76 -4.00 -5.34 9.58
CA LEU A 76 -4.05 -5.22 11.03
C LEU A 76 -3.43 -3.90 11.50
N SER A 77 -4.28 -3.04 12.07
CA SER A 77 -3.86 -1.81 12.74
C SER A 77 -3.54 -2.07 14.21
N PRO A 78 -2.51 -1.43 14.80
CA PRO A 78 -1.61 -0.42 14.22
C PRO A 78 -0.31 -1.00 13.62
N SER A 79 -0.15 -2.33 13.61
CA SER A 79 1.08 -3.00 13.13
C SER A 79 1.43 -2.62 11.70
N ASN A 80 0.42 -2.45 10.84
CA ASN A 80 0.58 -2.02 9.45
C ASN A 80 1.32 -0.69 9.31
N SER A 81 0.90 0.33 10.05
CA SER A 81 1.49 1.67 10.02
C SER A 81 2.91 1.65 10.57
N ILE A 82 3.14 0.93 11.67
CA ILE A 82 4.48 0.83 12.29
C ILE A 82 5.48 0.17 11.33
N VAL A 83 5.11 -0.97 10.73
CA VAL A 83 5.96 -1.68 9.78
C VAL A 83 6.18 -0.86 8.51
N ALA A 84 5.14 -0.17 8.00
CA ALA A 84 5.26 0.70 6.84
C ALA A 84 6.21 1.87 7.11
N SER A 85 6.10 2.54 8.26
CA SER A 85 7.00 3.62 8.67
C SER A 85 8.44 3.13 8.83
N TRP A 86 8.64 1.95 9.43
CA TRP A 86 9.97 1.35 9.55
C TRP A 86 10.57 0.99 8.18
N SER A 87 9.77 0.38 7.30
CA SER A 87 10.17 0.05 5.93
C SER A 87 10.57 1.31 5.17
N TRP A 88 9.77 2.38 5.24
CA TRP A 88 10.08 3.66 4.62
C TRP A 88 11.42 4.22 5.13
N TYR A 89 11.63 4.22 6.45
CA TYR A 89 12.89 4.67 7.05
C TYR A 89 14.10 3.84 6.58
N SER A 90 13.94 2.51 6.49
CA SER A 90 14.97 1.62 5.98
C SER A 90 15.32 1.89 4.52
N HIS A 91 14.30 2.12 3.66
CA HIS A 91 14.51 2.47 2.25
C HIS A 91 15.15 3.85 2.08
N GLN A 92 14.83 4.81 2.95
CA GLN A 92 15.44 6.13 2.94
C GLN A 92 16.96 6.07 3.16
N ARG A 93 17.47 5.07 3.88
CA ARG A 93 18.93 4.87 4.03
C ARG A 93 19.62 4.48 2.72
N LEU A 94 18.89 3.87 1.79
CA LEU A 94 19.37 3.50 0.46
C LEU A 94 19.17 4.62 -0.58
N ALA A 95 18.55 5.74 -0.21
CA ALA A 95 18.25 6.83 -1.14
C ALA A 95 19.51 7.58 -1.63
N ASN A 96 20.64 7.46 -0.92
CA ASN A 96 21.90 8.14 -1.26
C ASN A 96 22.86 7.25 -2.08
N LEU A 97 22.35 6.23 -2.78
CA LEU A 97 23.16 5.42 -3.68
C LEU A 97 23.64 6.26 -4.89
N PRO A 98 24.85 6.00 -5.41
CA PRO A 98 25.34 6.69 -6.59
C PRO A 98 24.44 6.42 -7.80
N LEU A 99 24.31 7.40 -8.69
CA LEU A 99 23.56 7.25 -9.93
C LEU A 99 24.19 6.17 -10.81
N VAL A 100 23.51 5.03 -10.94
CA VAL A 100 23.89 3.98 -11.88
C VAL A 100 23.44 4.40 -13.27
N ARG A 101 24.40 4.54 -14.19
CA ARG A 101 24.12 4.86 -15.60
C ARG A 101 23.72 3.58 -16.33
N ILE A 102 22.67 3.68 -17.14
CA ILE A 102 22.13 2.58 -17.95
C ILE A 102 22.01 3.12 -19.39
N GLY A 103 22.31 2.28 -20.39
CA GLY A 103 22.19 2.66 -21.81
C GLY A 103 23.31 3.58 -22.31
N GLU A 104 24.53 3.41 -21.82
CA GLU A 104 25.70 4.19 -22.30
C GLU A 104 26.07 3.87 -23.76
N ASP A 105 25.60 2.75 -24.29
CA ASP A 105 25.70 2.29 -25.68
C ASP A 105 24.57 2.82 -26.58
N ALA A 106 23.59 3.52 -26.03
CA ALA A 106 22.44 4.01 -26.79
C ALA A 106 22.84 5.20 -27.68
N HIS A 107 22.96 4.95 -28.98
CA HIS A 107 23.20 5.97 -30.00
C HIS A 107 21.99 6.13 -30.94
N ARG A 108 21.67 7.37 -31.31
CA ARG A 108 20.64 7.63 -32.33
C ARG A 108 21.10 7.07 -33.68
N ASN A 109 20.27 6.23 -34.31
CA ASN A 109 20.54 5.68 -35.63
C ASN A 109 20.93 6.81 -36.61
N PRO A 110 22.11 6.75 -37.27
CA PRO A 110 22.59 7.78 -38.20
C PRO A 110 21.60 8.11 -39.33
N LEU A 111 20.84 7.11 -39.79
CA LEU A 111 19.80 7.30 -40.81
C LEU A 111 18.72 8.28 -40.33
N MET A 112 18.33 8.23 -39.05
CA MET A 112 17.35 9.14 -38.46
C MET A 112 17.89 10.56 -38.21
N GLN A 113 19.21 10.76 -38.25
CA GLN A 113 19.81 12.08 -38.02
C GLN A 113 19.80 12.93 -39.30
N ASN A 114 19.93 12.28 -40.46
CA ASN A 114 20.00 12.93 -41.76
C ASN A 114 18.64 13.07 -42.46
N GLU A 115 17.58 12.54 -41.87
CA GLU A 115 16.22 12.65 -42.42
C GLU A 115 15.63 14.06 -42.27
N LYS A 116 15.01 14.56 -43.34
CA LYS A 116 14.32 15.87 -43.34
C LYS A 116 13.03 15.84 -42.52
N ARG A 117 12.38 14.67 -42.45
CA ARG A 117 11.11 14.49 -41.73
C ARG A 117 11.40 14.27 -40.24
N LYS A 118 10.80 15.08 -39.37
CA LYS A 118 10.90 14.95 -37.91
C LYS A 118 9.91 13.90 -37.40
N ASN A 119 10.34 13.08 -36.46
CA ASN A 119 9.48 12.11 -35.76
C ASN A 119 9.03 12.71 -34.42
N LEU A 120 7.72 12.78 -34.20
CA LEU A 120 7.10 13.21 -32.95
C LEU A 120 6.39 12.02 -32.31
N THR A 121 6.76 11.69 -31.08
CA THR A 121 6.11 10.66 -30.27
C THR A 121 5.46 11.32 -29.07
N ILE A 122 4.17 11.03 -28.84
CA ILE A 122 3.42 11.52 -27.68
C ILE A 122 3.11 10.30 -26.80
N LEU A 123 3.59 10.33 -25.56
CA LEU A 123 3.29 9.30 -24.55
C LEU A 123 2.22 9.84 -23.59
N ILE A 124 1.09 9.16 -23.50
CA ILE A 124 0.01 9.47 -22.58
C ILE A 124 0.03 8.42 -21.47
N VAL A 125 0.29 8.85 -20.24
CA VAL A 125 0.25 7.99 -19.05
C VAL A 125 -1.11 8.15 -18.39
N GLY A 126 -1.92 7.08 -18.41
CA GLY A 126 -3.21 7.06 -17.74
C GLY A 126 -3.07 6.87 -16.22
N GLU A 127 -4.16 7.14 -15.48
CA GLU A 127 -4.18 6.98 -14.02
C GLU A 127 -4.94 5.72 -13.56
N THR A 128 -6.28 5.78 -13.53
CA THR A 128 -7.13 4.70 -12.94
C THR A 128 -8.01 4.01 -13.99
N SER A 129 -7.72 4.21 -15.27
CA SER A 129 -8.45 3.59 -16.37
C SER A 129 -8.20 2.08 -16.40
N ARG A 130 -9.28 1.28 -16.34
CA ARG A 130 -9.21 -0.19 -16.36
C ARG A 130 -9.72 -0.74 -17.69
N ALA A 131 -9.03 -1.76 -18.23
CA ALA A 131 -9.35 -2.36 -19.52
C ALA A 131 -10.76 -2.98 -19.59
N GLU A 132 -11.32 -3.43 -18.47
CA GLU A 132 -12.68 -3.97 -18.40
C GLU A 132 -13.76 -2.96 -18.80
N ASN A 133 -13.50 -1.66 -18.60
CA ASN A 133 -14.46 -0.59 -18.89
C ASN A 133 -14.22 0.09 -20.25
N PHE A 134 -13.41 -0.50 -21.14
CA PHE A 134 -13.13 0.04 -22.47
C PHE A 134 -14.02 -0.62 -23.52
N SER A 135 -14.78 0.17 -24.31
CA SER A 135 -15.60 -0.39 -25.38
C SER A 135 -14.76 -1.05 -26.48
N LEU A 136 -13.52 -0.58 -26.68
CA LEU A 136 -12.52 -1.23 -27.55
C LEU A 136 -12.14 -2.65 -27.10
N ASN A 137 -12.43 -3.01 -25.84
CA ASN A 137 -12.24 -4.35 -25.28
C ASN A 137 -13.54 -5.16 -25.17
N GLY A 138 -14.63 -4.69 -25.78
CA GLY A 138 -15.94 -5.34 -25.72
C GLY A 138 -16.85 -4.93 -24.56
N TYR A 139 -16.52 -3.84 -23.83
CA TYR A 139 -17.43 -3.31 -22.81
C TYR A 139 -18.76 -2.84 -23.45
N PRO A 140 -19.94 -3.24 -22.92
CA PRO A 140 -21.23 -2.99 -23.58
C PRO A 140 -21.59 -1.52 -23.80
N ARG A 141 -21.01 -0.60 -23.01
CA ARG A 141 -21.23 0.83 -23.15
C ARG A 141 -20.10 1.45 -23.96
N GLU A 142 -20.45 2.28 -24.95
CA GLU A 142 -19.49 3.05 -25.75
C GLU A 142 -18.72 4.09 -24.92
N THR A 143 -17.61 3.69 -24.31
CA THR A 143 -16.75 4.55 -23.47
C THR A 143 -15.63 5.22 -24.25
N ASN A 144 -15.27 4.69 -25.43
CA ASN A 144 -14.20 5.24 -26.28
C ASN A 144 -14.68 5.61 -27.70
N PRO A 145 -15.81 6.35 -27.87
CA PRO A 145 -16.46 6.54 -29.17
C PRO A 145 -15.64 7.36 -30.19
N ARG A 146 -14.66 8.15 -29.73
CA ARG A 146 -13.75 8.88 -30.62
C ARG A 146 -12.63 7.97 -31.14
N LEU A 147 -11.99 7.23 -30.25
CA LEU A 147 -10.93 6.29 -30.60
C LEU A 147 -11.42 5.16 -31.50
N ALA A 148 -12.68 4.72 -31.33
CA ALA A 148 -13.30 3.73 -32.20
C ALA A 148 -13.45 4.17 -33.68
N LYS A 149 -13.40 5.49 -33.96
CA LYS A 149 -13.45 6.04 -35.32
C LYS A 149 -12.08 6.20 -35.94
N ASP A 150 -11.03 6.15 -35.13
CA ASP A 150 -9.66 6.30 -35.56
C ASP A 150 -9.04 4.91 -35.83
N ASN A 151 -8.04 4.84 -36.72
CA ASN A 151 -7.34 3.58 -37.02
C ASN A 151 -6.31 3.24 -35.92
N VAL A 152 -6.81 3.00 -34.70
CA VAL A 152 -5.98 2.73 -33.52
C VAL A 152 -5.70 1.24 -33.35
N VAL A 153 -4.51 0.91 -32.85
CA VAL A 153 -4.17 -0.43 -32.40
C VAL A 153 -4.49 -0.55 -30.92
N TYR A 154 -5.40 -1.47 -30.56
CA TYR A 154 -5.76 -1.75 -29.18
C TYR A 154 -5.08 -3.02 -28.67
N PHE A 155 -4.56 -2.98 -27.43
CA PHE A 155 -3.85 -4.08 -26.79
C PHE A 155 -4.69 -4.64 -25.63
N PRO A 156 -5.51 -5.69 -25.86
CA PRO A 156 -6.49 -6.17 -24.87
C PRO A 156 -5.86 -6.87 -23.66
N ASN A 157 -4.67 -7.47 -23.83
CA ASN A 157 -4.00 -8.27 -22.81
C ASN A 157 -2.81 -7.50 -22.21
N THR A 158 -3.12 -6.39 -21.50
CA THR A 158 -2.10 -5.55 -20.84
C THR A 158 -2.31 -5.57 -19.33
N ALA A 159 -1.22 -5.71 -18.57
CA ALA A 159 -1.21 -5.63 -17.12
C ALA A 159 -0.32 -4.47 -16.63
N SER A 160 -0.67 -3.86 -15.50
CA SER A 160 0.19 -2.90 -14.83
C SER A 160 1.37 -3.59 -14.14
N CYS A 161 2.50 -2.88 -14.03
CA CYS A 161 3.65 -3.28 -13.23
C CYS A 161 3.31 -3.34 -11.73
#